data_AF-A0A978VKC2-F1
#
_entry.id   AF-A0A978VKC2-F1
#
_cell.length_a   1.000
_cell.length_b   1.000
_cell.length_c   1.000
_cell.angle_alpha   90.00
_cell.angle_beta   90.00
_cell.angle_gamma   90.00
#
_symmetry.space_group_name_H-M   'P 1'
#
loop_
_entity.id
_entity.type
_entity.pdbx_description
1 polymer ?
#
loop_
_entity_poly.entity_id
_entity_poly.type
_entity_poly.pdbx_seq_one_letter_code
_entity_poly.pdbx_strand_id
1 'polypeptide(L)'
;MDNNMEEKWIKHYSSWQKMLLVGEGNFSFSSCLARAFGSATNMVATSFDDKVTLLRRYGINCASYLEDLEERGCLVLHEVDVHDMNQHPTLKSMKFDVIIFNFPHAGHVSWLKERDELLIVRHRHLVRAFFESASELLKEDGEVHITHRDDDPYRQWKLEELCETAGFCLKEKVEFNKKDYPGYINKRGGNINGNVTFPLKDCSFTFKFCLQKSGSSLTSNDDDGYHKVREAIANEVSGILAELGSKFGLN
;
A
#
# COMPACT_ATOMS: atom_id res chain seq x y z
N MET A 1 -4.74 25.97 30.99
CA MET A 1 -4.31 24.61 31.36
C MET A 1 -3.46 24.14 30.23
N ASP A 2 -2.14 24.19 30.39
CA ASP A 2 -1.21 23.66 29.40
C ASP A 2 -1.34 22.14 29.41
N ASN A 3 -2.15 21.60 28.49
CA ASN A 3 -2.13 20.19 28.18
C ASN A 3 -0.80 19.90 27.48
N ASN A 4 0.26 19.69 28.26
CA ASN A 4 1.52 19.21 27.74
C ASN A 4 1.30 17.76 27.27
N MET A 5 0.84 17.61 26.02
CA MET A 5 0.60 16.30 25.42
C MET A 5 1.94 15.59 25.23
N GLU A 6 2.18 14.59 26.07
CA GLU A 6 3.31 13.69 25.95
C GLU A 6 3.26 12.93 24.62
N GLU A 7 4.40 12.83 23.94
CA GLU A 7 4.54 12.05 22.71
C GLU A 7 4.35 10.55 23.02
N LYS A 8 3.44 9.91 22.30
CA LYS A 8 3.20 8.47 22.42
C LYS A 8 3.79 7.73 21.24
N TRP A 9 4.36 6.58 21.53
CA TRP A 9 5.08 5.76 20.55
C TRP A 9 4.48 4.36 20.46
N ILE A 10 4.41 3.85 19.24
CA ILE A 10 4.20 2.43 18.96
C ILE A 10 5.24 2.00 17.91
N LYS A 11 6.21 1.20 18.34
CA LYS A 11 7.38 0.83 17.54
C LYS A 11 8.08 2.08 16.99
N HIS A 12 8.03 2.30 15.69
CA HIS A 12 8.68 3.42 15.00
C HIS A 12 7.71 4.52 14.57
N TYR A 13 6.46 4.48 15.05
CA TYR A 13 5.47 5.51 14.80
C TYR A 13 5.23 6.34 16.07
N SER A 14 5.19 7.66 15.90
CA SER A 14 4.96 8.64 16.95
C SER A 14 3.65 9.40 16.72
N SER A 15 2.95 9.75 17.80
CA SER A 15 1.75 10.60 17.77
C SER A 15 2.00 12.03 17.24
N TRP A 16 3.25 12.46 17.09
CA TRP A 16 3.62 13.76 16.51
C TRP A 16 3.81 13.72 15.00
N GLN A 17 3.93 12.53 14.41
CA GLN A 17 4.06 12.38 12.97
C GLN A 17 2.69 12.49 12.30
N LYS A 18 2.58 13.25 11.21
CA LYS A 18 1.41 13.23 10.34
C LYS A 18 1.51 12.03 9.39
N MET A 19 0.53 11.15 9.42
CA MET A 19 0.59 9.85 8.73
C MET A 19 -0.48 9.71 7.66
N LEU A 20 -0.09 9.13 6.52
CA LEU A 20 -1.02 8.62 5.50
C LEU A 20 -0.93 7.09 5.49
N LEU A 21 -2.04 6.41 5.76
CA LEU A 21 -2.15 4.96 5.67
C LEU A 21 -2.86 4.59 4.38
N VAL A 22 -2.15 3.86 3.52
CA VAL A 22 -2.53 3.60 2.13
C VAL A 22 -3.02 2.18 1.96
N GLY A 23 -4.15 2.02 1.27
CA GLY A 23 -4.69 0.72 0.89
C GLY A 23 -5.12 -0.14 2.09
N GLU A 24 -5.67 0.48 3.13
CA GLU A 24 -6.20 -0.23 4.28
C GLU A 24 -7.30 -1.21 3.84
N GLY A 25 -7.16 -2.47 4.27
CA GLY A 25 -8.19 -3.49 4.07
C GLY A 25 -9.33 -3.28 5.07
N ASN A 26 -9.26 -3.95 6.21
CA ASN A 26 -10.28 -3.82 7.25
C ASN A 26 -10.05 -2.66 8.23
N PHE A 27 -9.08 -1.77 8.00
CA PHE A 27 -8.70 -0.64 8.86
C PHE A 27 -8.16 -0.99 10.26
N SER A 28 -7.90 -2.28 10.54
CA SER A 28 -7.42 -2.70 11.87
C SER A 28 -6.03 -2.19 12.22
N PHE A 29 -5.17 -1.89 11.23
CA PHE A 29 -3.85 -1.33 11.49
C PHE A 29 -3.94 0.14 11.88
N SER A 30 -4.70 0.94 11.12
CA SER A 30 -4.97 2.33 11.47
C SER A 30 -5.62 2.45 12.84
N SER A 31 -6.64 1.64 13.15
CA SER A 31 -7.30 1.65 14.47
C SER A 31 -6.32 1.27 15.60
N CYS A 32 -5.38 0.35 15.35
CA CYS A 32 -4.32 0.03 16.32
C CYS A 32 -3.45 1.25 16.65
N LEU A 33 -2.96 1.98 15.65
CA LEU A 33 -2.15 3.19 15.87
C LEU A 33 -2.97 4.28 16.58
N ALA A 34 -4.19 4.53 16.12
CA ALA A 34 -5.10 5.51 16.70
C ALA A 34 -5.37 5.25 18.19
N ARG A 35 -5.54 3.98 18.58
CA ARG A 35 -5.72 3.57 19.98
C ARG A 35 -4.44 3.76 20.80
N ALA A 36 -3.28 3.40 20.24
CA ALA A 36 -1.99 3.58 20.91
C ALA A 36 -1.70 5.07 21.19
N PHE A 37 -2.01 5.95 20.24
CA PHE A 37 -1.87 7.39 20.41
C PHE A 37 -3.01 8.01 21.25
N GLY A 38 -4.16 7.34 21.32
CA GLY A 38 -5.37 7.86 21.96
C GLY A 38 -6.06 8.98 21.18
N SER A 39 -5.56 9.31 20.00
CA SER A 39 -6.10 10.26 19.02
C SER A 39 -5.65 9.82 17.62
N ALA A 40 -6.37 10.26 16.59
CA ALA A 40 -6.02 10.03 15.20
C ALA A 40 -6.11 11.31 14.34
N THR A 41 -6.13 12.48 14.97
CA THR A 41 -6.20 13.78 14.27
C THR A 41 -5.00 14.07 13.35
N ASN A 42 -3.89 13.36 13.56
CA ASN A 42 -2.69 13.39 12.74
C ASN A 42 -2.69 12.32 11.62
N MET A 43 -3.74 11.53 11.48
CA MET A 43 -3.80 10.38 10.58
C MET A 43 -4.84 10.57 9.48
N VAL A 44 -4.47 10.17 8.26
CA VAL A 44 -5.38 9.97 7.13
C VAL A 44 -5.32 8.50 6.74
N ALA A 45 -6.43 7.77 6.83
CA ALA A 45 -6.51 6.36 6.46
C ALA A 45 -7.30 6.21 5.16
N THR A 46 -6.77 5.45 4.21
CA THR A 46 -7.33 5.34 2.86
C THR A 46 -7.56 3.91 2.43
N SER A 47 -8.59 3.67 1.63
CA SER A 47 -8.82 2.39 0.96
C SER A 47 -9.01 2.57 -0.53
N PHE A 48 -8.67 1.53 -1.30
CA PHE A 48 -8.97 1.48 -2.73
C PHE A 48 -10.45 1.15 -2.99
N ASP A 49 -11.02 0.19 -2.24
CA ASP A 49 -12.45 -0.12 -2.35
C ASP A 49 -13.30 0.99 -1.69
N ASP A 50 -14.55 1.13 -2.17
CA ASP A 50 -15.57 1.97 -1.55
C ASP A 50 -16.05 1.41 -0.18
N LYS A 51 -16.67 2.27 0.64
CA LYS A 51 -17.15 1.90 1.99
C LYS A 51 -18.13 0.72 1.96
N VAL A 52 -19.03 0.65 0.99
CA VAL A 52 -20.04 -0.43 0.90
C VAL A 52 -19.36 -1.75 0.60
N THR A 53 -18.43 -1.78 -0.35
CA THR A 53 -17.63 -2.97 -0.68
C THR A 53 -16.82 -3.46 0.51
N LEU A 54 -16.18 -2.55 1.26
CA LEU A 54 -15.44 -2.89 2.47
C LEU A 54 -16.33 -3.50 3.55
N LEU A 55 -17.47 -2.88 3.85
CA LEU A 55 -18.42 -3.37 4.85
C LEU A 55 -18.98 -4.74 4.46
N ARG A 56 -19.30 -4.95 3.18
CA ARG A 56 -19.73 -6.26 2.67
C ARG A 56 -18.64 -7.31 2.81
N ARG A 57 -17.38 -6.96 2.55
CA ARG A 57 -16.24 -7.90 2.57
C ARG A 57 -15.80 -8.25 3.99
N TYR A 58 -15.65 -7.25 4.85
CA TYR A 58 -15.03 -7.38 6.17
C TYR A 58 -16.03 -7.40 7.33
N GLY A 59 -17.29 -7.05 7.08
CA GLY A 59 -18.39 -7.14 8.04
C GLY A 59 -18.26 -6.18 9.23
N ILE A 60 -18.87 -6.57 10.35
CA ILE A 60 -19.00 -5.76 11.57
C ILE A 60 -17.66 -5.29 12.14
N ASN A 61 -16.60 -6.08 11.99
CA ASN A 61 -15.27 -5.70 12.48
C ASN A 61 -14.77 -4.43 11.76
N CYS A 62 -14.90 -4.37 10.43
CA CYS A 62 -14.51 -3.18 9.67
C CYS A 62 -15.36 -1.96 10.04
N ALA A 63 -16.67 -2.13 10.24
CA ALA A 63 -17.53 -1.06 10.73
C ALA A 63 -17.02 -0.50 12.07
N SER A 64 -16.68 -1.38 13.03
CA SER A 64 -16.19 -0.95 14.34
C SER A 64 -14.80 -0.26 14.29
N TYR A 65 -13.92 -0.66 13.37
CA TYR A 65 -12.63 0.00 13.19
C TYR A 65 -12.80 1.38 12.54
N LEU A 66 -13.71 1.52 11.59
CA LEU A 66 -14.03 2.81 10.97
C LEU A 66 -14.65 3.78 11.99
N GLU A 67 -15.60 3.32 12.80
CA GLU A 67 -16.21 4.11 13.87
C GLU A 67 -15.15 4.58 14.89
N ASP A 68 -14.30 3.67 15.39
CA ASP A 68 -13.21 4.03 16.31
C ASP A 68 -12.19 5.01 15.71
N LEU A 69 -11.96 4.97 14.40
CA LEU A 69 -11.11 5.94 13.71
C LEU A 69 -11.79 7.31 13.60
N GLU A 70 -13.05 7.35 13.18
CA GLU A 70 -13.85 8.57 13.06
C GLU A 70 -14.00 9.25 14.43
N GLU A 71 -14.32 8.50 15.49
CA GLU A 71 -14.43 9.00 16.88
C GLU A 71 -13.11 9.61 17.41
N ARG A 72 -11.97 9.10 16.95
CA ARG A 72 -10.63 9.62 17.31
C ARG A 72 -10.16 10.75 16.41
N GLY A 73 -10.98 11.19 15.46
CA GLY A 73 -10.69 12.31 14.56
C GLY A 73 -9.80 11.95 13.36
N CYS A 74 -9.71 10.67 12.99
CA CYS A 74 -9.04 10.27 11.75
C CYS A 74 -9.84 10.75 10.54
N LEU A 75 -9.15 11.28 9.53
CA LEU A 75 -9.75 11.47 8.22
C LEU A 75 -9.72 10.14 7.45
N VAL A 76 -10.88 9.53 7.22
CA VAL A 76 -11.00 8.32 6.40
C VAL A 76 -11.43 8.71 4.98
N LEU A 77 -10.68 8.25 3.99
CA LEU A 77 -11.00 8.42 2.57
C LEU A 77 -11.14 7.05 1.90
N HIS A 78 -12.11 6.92 1.01
CA HIS A 78 -12.32 5.71 0.21
C HIS A 78 -12.05 6.01 -1.26
N GLU A 79 -11.91 4.96 -2.07
CA GLU A 79 -11.69 5.09 -3.53
C GLU A 79 -10.41 5.87 -3.86
N VAL A 80 -9.36 5.69 -3.06
CA VAL A 80 -8.04 6.28 -3.31
C VAL A 80 -7.18 5.25 -4.02
N ASP A 81 -6.85 5.51 -5.28
CA ASP A 81 -5.91 4.71 -6.06
C ASP A 81 -4.47 5.20 -5.84
N VAL A 82 -3.55 4.29 -5.60
CA VAL A 82 -2.13 4.61 -5.41
C VAL A 82 -1.46 5.12 -6.67
N HIS A 83 -2.05 4.89 -7.85
CA HIS A 83 -1.50 5.42 -9.11
C HIS A 83 -1.66 6.93 -9.24
N ASP A 84 -2.62 7.55 -8.53
CA ASP A 84 -2.91 8.97 -8.64
C ASP A 84 -3.31 9.63 -7.30
N MET A 85 -2.97 9.01 -6.16
CA MET A 85 -3.30 9.57 -4.84
C MET A 85 -2.72 10.97 -4.59
N ASN A 86 -1.63 11.34 -5.27
CA ASN A 86 -1.08 12.70 -5.27
C ASN A 86 -2.02 13.74 -5.92
N GLN A 87 -2.95 13.30 -6.77
CA GLN A 87 -3.94 14.14 -7.42
C GLN A 87 -5.29 14.14 -6.70
N HIS A 88 -5.49 13.25 -5.72
CA HIS A 88 -6.73 13.18 -4.94
C HIS A 88 -7.05 14.56 -4.33
N PRO A 89 -8.26 15.12 -4.50
CA PRO A 89 -8.59 16.51 -4.16
C PRO A 89 -8.22 16.92 -2.74
N THR A 90 -8.35 15.99 -1.79
CA THR A 90 -8.02 16.21 -0.37
C THR A 90 -6.54 15.98 -0.06
N LEU A 91 -5.86 15.07 -0.76
CA LEU A 91 -4.48 14.68 -0.44
C LEU A 91 -3.45 15.58 -1.10
N LYS A 92 -3.72 16.09 -2.31
CA LYS A 92 -2.77 16.87 -3.12
C LYS A 92 -2.22 18.13 -2.43
N SER A 93 -2.93 18.66 -1.45
CA SER A 93 -2.50 19.82 -0.65
C SER A 93 -1.89 19.45 0.70
N MET A 94 -1.71 18.17 0.97
CA MET A 94 -1.15 17.66 2.22
C MET A 94 0.29 17.17 2.03
N LYS A 95 1.06 17.28 3.11
CA LYS A 95 2.37 16.65 3.25
C LYS A 95 2.40 15.79 4.51
N PHE A 96 3.08 14.65 4.44
CA PHE A 96 3.13 13.63 5.50
C PHE A 96 4.56 13.37 5.96
N ASP A 97 4.71 13.13 7.27
CA ASP A 97 5.96 12.66 7.87
C ASP A 97 6.18 11.18 7.57
N VAL A 98 5.09 10.39 7.53
CA VAL A 98 5.15 8.96 7.21
C VAL A 98 4.01 8.56 6.29
N ILE A 99 4.31 7.87 5.19
CA ILE A 99 3.32 7.25 4.29
C ILE A 99 3.49 5.73 4.36
N ILE A 100 2.45 5.02 4.78
CA ILE A 100 2.50 3.60 5.14
C ILE A 100 1.69 2.78 4.14
N PHE A 101 2.28 1.74 3.54
CA PHE A 101 1.57 0.78 2.69
C PHE A 101 1.89 -0.66 3.12
N ASN A 102 0.98 -1.28 3.86
CA ASN A 102 1.19 -2.61 4.43
C ASN A 102 0.72 -3.71 3.49
N PHE A 103 1.64 -4.61 3.14
CA PHE A 103 1.43 -5.78 2.27
C PHE A 103 0.68 -5.42 0.97
N PRO A 104 1.25 -4.49 0.16
CA PRO A 104 0.62 -4.08 -1.10
C PRO A 104 0.32 -5.28 -1.99
N HIS A 105 -0.80 -5.26 -2.73
CA HIS A 105 -1.18 -6.37 -3.60
C HIS A 105 -2.04 -5.90 -4.79
N ALA A 106 -1.70 -6.29 -6.01
CA ALA A 106 -2.33 -5.82 -7.26
C ALA A 106 -3.63 -6.57 -7.61
N GLY A 107 -4.34 -7.05 -6.59
CA GLY A 107 -5.48 -7.96 -6.73
C GLY A 107 -5.09 -9.39 -7.12
N HIS A 108 -6.06 -10.29 -7.07
CA HIS A 108 -5.86 -11.71 -7.37
C HIS A 108 -6.50 -12.06 -8.72
N VAL A 109 -5.87 -12.96 -9.47
CA VAL A 109 -6.40 -13.50 -10.73
C VAL A 109 -6.50 -15.01 -10.57
N SER A 110 -7.65 -15.60 -10.90
CA SER A 110 -7.97 -17.00 -10.51
C SER A 110 -6.99 -18.06 -11.03
N TRP A 111 -6.33 -17.80 -12.17
CA TRP A 111 -5.34 -18.70 -12.78
C TRP A 111 -3.88 -18.34 -12.47
N LEU A 112 -3.62 -17.23 -11.77
CA LEU A 112 -2.27 -16.80 -11.40
C LEU A 112 -2.01 -17.04 -9.91
N LYS A 113 -0.75 -17.36 -9.60
CA LYS A 113 -0.21 -17.54 -8.25
C LYS A 113 0.88 -16.51 -7.99
N GLU A 114 1.18 -16.28 -6.71
CA GLU A 114 2.21 -15.31 -6.26
C GLU A 114 3.59 -15.49 -6.90
N ARG A 115 3.89 -16.70 -7.41
CA ARG A 115 5.16 -17.04 -8.06
C ARG A 115 5.17 -16.83 -9.58
N ASP A 116 4.01 -16.56 -10.17
CA ASP A 116 3.88 -16.44 -11.62
C ASP A 116 4.34 -15.04 -12.05
N GLU A 117 5.21 -14.99 -13.04
CA GLU A 117 5.91 -13.77 -13.47
C GLU A 117 4.95 -12.62 -13.80
N LEU A 118 3.86 -12.90 -14.50
CA LEU A 118 2.85 -11.90 -14.85
C LEU A 118 2.24 -11.24 -13.60
N LEU A 119 1.99 -12.01 -12.54
CA LEU A 119 1.43 -11.47 -11.30
C LEU A 119 2.50 -10.65 -10.55
N ILE A 120 3.73 -11.14 -10.50
CA ILE A 120 4.89 -10.41 -9.93
C ILE A 120 5.05 -9.05 -10.64
N VAL A 121 4.97 -9.00 -11.96
CA VAL A 121 5.07 -7.73 -12.72
C VAL A 121 3.95 -6.75 -12.33
N ARG A 122 2.70 -7.22 -12.16
CA ARG A 122 1.59 -6.38 -11.70
C ARG A 122 1.86 -5.81 -10.30
N HIS A 123 2.40 -6.62 -9.40
CA HIS A 123 2.78 -6.16 -8.07
C HIS A 123 3.87 -5.11 -8.09
N ARG A 124 4.90 -5.31 -8.92
CA ARG A 124 5.97 -4.34 -9.11
C ARG A 124 5.44 -3.02 -9.66
N HIS A 125 4.51 -3.07 -10.61
CA HIS A 125 3.87 -1.87 -11.15
C HIS A 125 3.09 -1.10 -10.08
N LEU A 126 2.29 -1.80 -9.27
CA LEU A 126 1.56 -1.19 -8.16
C LEU A 126 2.49 -0.46 -7.17
N VAL A 127 3.59 -1.12 -6.77
CA VAL A 127 4.54 -0.55 -5.82
C VAL A 127 5.30 0.64 -6.43
N ARG A 128 5.68 0.55 -7.70
CA ARG A 128 6.31 1.67 -8.41
C ARG A 128 5.39 2.90 -8.44
N ALA A 129 4.14 2.71 -8.85
CA ALA A 129 3.15 3.78 -8.91
C ALA A 129 2.91 4.41 -7.52
N PHE A 130 2.88 3.58 -6.47
CA PHE A 130 2.83 4.06 -5.09
C PHE A 130 4.04 4.93 -4.73
N PHE A 131 5.27 4.54 -5.06
CA PHE A 131 6.44 5.38 -4.77
C PHE A 131 6.37 6.70 -5.54
N GLU A 132 6.01 6.67 -6.82
CA GLU A 132 5.87 7.85 -7.67
C GLU A 132 4.88 8.85 -7.07
N SER A 133 3.66 8.42 -6.73
CA SER A 133 2.64 9.29 -6.12
C SER A 133 2.98 9.69 -4.67
N ALA A 134 3.60 8.80 -3.89
CA ALA A 134 4.00 9.11 -2.51
C ALA A 134 5.07 10.21 -2.45
N SER A 135 5.98 10.27 -3.42
CA SER A 135 7.05 11.28 -3.47
C SER A 135 6.49 12.72 -3.42
N GLU A 136 5.36 12.95 -4.08
CA GLU A 136 4.69 14.25 -4.12
C GLU A 136 3.88 14.55 -2.86
N LEU A 137 3.60 13.57 -2.02
CA LEU A 137 2.88 13.72 -0.75
C LEU A 137 3.79 13.71 0.47
N LEU A 138 5.08 13.36 0.30
CA LEU A 138 6.03 13.28 1.40
C LEU A 138 6.65 14.65 1.74
N LYS A 139 6.92 14.87 3.03
CA LYS A 139 7.82 15.94 3.47
C LYS A 139 9.28 15.62 3.08
N GLU A 140 10.12 16.64 3.05
CA GLU A 140 11.54 16.51 2.67
C GLU A 140 12.31 15.51 3.56
N ASP A 141 12.00 15.47 4.85
CA ASP A 141 12.57 14.56 5.85
C ASP A 141 11.66 13.38 6.21
N GLY A 142 10.57 13.21 5.46
CA GLY A 142 9.59 12.15 5.69
C GLY A 142 10.06 10.78 5.21
N GLU A 143 9.31 9.75 5.59
CA GLU A 143 9.58 8.36 5.26
C GLU A 143 8.39 7.66 4.59
N VAL A 144 8.68 6.81 3.60
CA VAL A 144 7.74 5.83 3.07
C VAL A 144 8.02 4.48 3.71
N HIS A 145 7.00 3.87 4.31
CA HIS A 145 7.10 2.57 4.98
C HIS A 145 6.30 1.54 4.20
N ILE A 146 6.96 0.51 3.68
CA ILE A 146 6.30 -0.64 3.06
C ILE A 146 6.55 -1.86 3.93
N THR A 147 5.47 -2.44 4.49
CA THR A 147 5.58 -3.75 5.14
C THR A 147 5.38 -4.85 4.10
N HIS A 148 6.33 -5.76 3.96
CA HIS A 148 6.28 -6.80 2.95
C HIS A 148 7.06 -8.05 3.37
N ARG A 149 6.82 -9.15 2.67
CA ARG A 149 7.62 -10.37 2.82
C ARG A 149 8.89 -10.28 2.00
N ASP A 150 9.98 -10.79 2.55
CA ASP A 150 11.29 -10.87 1.92
C ASP A 150 11.77 -12.33 1.81
N ASP A 151 10.87 -13.22 1.45
CA ASP A 151 11.17 -14.58 1.02
C ASP A 151 10.56 -14.83 -0.36
N ASP A 152 10.95 -15.92 -1.02
CA ASP A 152 10.39 -16.23 -2.34
C ASP A 152 8.89 -16.59 -2.25
N PRO A 153 8.07 -16.15 -3.23
CA PRO A 153 8.42 -15.34 -4.42
C PRO A 153 8.41 -13.81 -4.18
N TYR A 154 8.02 -13.35 -2.99
CA TYR A 154 7.80 -11.95 -2.65
C TYR A 154 9.06 -11.08 -2.82
N ARG A 155 10.26 -11.64 -2.56
CA ARG A 155 11.54 -10.95 -2.82
C ARG A 155 11.72 -10.53 -4.28
N GLN A 156 11.11 -11.24 -5.23
CA GLN A 156 11.20 -10.93 -6.66
C GLN A 156 10.47 -9.64 -7.05
N TRP A 157 9.74 -9.03 -6.12
CA TRP A 157 9.15 -7.71 -6.32
C TRP A 157 10.21 -6.61 -6.29
N LYS A 158 11.39 -6.88 -5.70
CA LYS A 158 12.57 -6.00 -5.69
C LYS A 158 12.25 -4.56 -5.27
N LEU A 159 11.70 -4.39 -4.06
CA LEU A 159 11.25 -3.08 -3.55
C LEU A 159 12.36 -2.01 -3.58
N GLU A 160 13.60 -2.40 -3.29
CA GLU A 160 14.76 -1.52 -3.29
C GLU A 160 15.08 -0.99 -4.70
N GLU A 161 14.98 -1.83 -5.74
CA GLU A 161 15.14 -1.42 -7.15
C GLU A 161 14.00 -0.46 -7.55
N LEU A 162 12.76 -0.74 -7.14
CA LEU A 162 11.60 0.09 -7.48
C LEU A 162 11.66 1.47 -6.83
N CYS A 163 12.15 1.57 -5.60
CA CYS A 163 12.18 2.84 -4.88
C CYS A 163 13.18 3.83 -5.52
N GLU A 164 14.32 3.34 -6.00
CA GLU A 164 15.36 4.16 -6.66
C GLU A 164 14.81 4.85 -7.92
N THR A 165 13.96 4.17 -8.70
CA THR A 165 13.33 4.76 -9.90
C THR A 165 12.42 5.95 -9.60
N ALA A 166 11.93 6.05 -8.36
CA ALA A 166 11.10 7.15 -7.87
C ALA A 166 11.87 8.14 -6.98
N GLY A 167 13.21 8.09 -6.98
CA GLY A 167 14.06 9.02 -6.23
C GLY A 167 14.19 8.71 -4.73
N PHE A 168 13.84 7.50 -4.30
CA PHE A 168 14.02 7.05 -2.92
C PHE A 168 15.33 6.28 -2.73
N CYS A 169 15.72 6.09 -1.48
CA CYS A 169 16.69 5.07 -1.07
C CYS A 169 16.20 4.36 0.19
N LEU A 170 16.64 3.11 0.38
CA LEU A 170 16.38 2.37 1.61
C LEU A 170 17.16 3.01 2.77
N LYS A 171 16.45 3.48 3.79
CA LYS A 171 17.02 4.02 5.02
C LYS A 171 17.25 2.92 6.05
N GLU A 172 16.23 2.08 6.24
CA GLU A 172 16.24 1.05 7.27
C GLU A 172 15.31 -0.11 6.86
N LYS A 173 15.65 -1.32 7.28
CA LYS A 173 14.80 -2.49 7.16
C LYS A 173 14.67 -3.14 8.53
N VAL A 174 13.46 -3.15 9.09
CA VAL A 174 13.18 -3.67 10.43
C VAL A 174 12.24 -4.86 10.36
N GLU A 175 12.43 -5.84 11.25
CA GLU A 175 11.55 -7.01 11.33
C GLU A 175 10.13 -6.56 11.70
N PHE A 176 9.14 -7.09 10.98
CA PHE A 176 7.73 -6.87 11.27
C PHE A 176 7.19 -8.02 12.11
N ASN A 177 6.81 -7.72 13.35
CA ASN A 177 6.09 -8.67 14.20
C ASN A 177 4.65 -8.19 14.42
N LYS A 178 3.67 -9.00 14.00
CA LYS A 178 2.24 -8.69 14.19
C LYS A 178 1.88 -8.45 15.65
N LYS A 179 2.56 -9.10 16.60
CA LYS A 179 2.30 -8.94 18.04
C LYS A 179 2.60 -7.54 18.56
N ASP A 180 3.43 -6.79 17.85
CA ASP A 180 3.76 -5.40 18.18
C ASP A 180 2.61 -4.44 17.90
N TYR A 181 1.57 -4.90 17.18
CA TYR A 181 0.39 -4.11 16.80
C TYR A 181 -0.89 -4.79 17.33
N PRO A 182 -1.23 -4.61 18.63
CA PRO A 182 -2.40 -5.23 19.23
C PRO A 182 -3.69 -4.88 18.49
N GLY A 183 -4.45 -5.90 18.10
CA GLY A 183 -5.71 -5.74 17.35
C GLY A 183 -5.54 -5.67 15.83
N TYR A 184 -4.32 -5.58 15.29
CA TYR A 184 -4.09 -5.66 13.86
C TYR A 184 -4.41 -7.07 13.33
N ILE A 185 -5.16 -7.13 12.22
CA ILE A 185 -5.49 -8.37 11.53
C ILE A 185 -5.18 -8.21 10.04
N ASN A 186 -4.12 -8.85 9.57
CA ASN A 186 -3.78 -8.89 8.16
C ASN A 186 -4.83 -9.70 7.38
N LYS A 187 -5.52 -9.04 6.44
CA LYS A 187 -6.60 -9.63 5.64
C LYS A 187 -6.33 -9.46 4.15
N ARG A 188 -6.66 -10.47 3.36
CA ARG A 188 -6.63 -10.37 1.90
C ARG A 188 -7.71 -9.40 1.41
N GLY A 189 -7.30 -8.54 0.47
CA GLY A 189 -8.21 -7.73 -0.35
C GLY A 189 -8.67 -8.47 -1.61
N GLY A 190 -9.47 -7.77 -2.41
CA GLY A 190 -10.01 -8.29 -3.67
C GLY A 190 -11.13 -9.32 -3.48
N ASN A 191 -11.62 -9.84 -4.61
CA ASN A 191 -12.83 -10.67 -4.65
C ASN A 191 -12.55 -12.18 -4.52
N ILE A 192 -11.29 -12.60 -4.66
CA ILE A 192 -10.89 -14.01 -4.53
C ILE A 192 -10.37 -14.25 -3.13
N ASN A 193 -11.09 -15.07 -2.36
CA ASN A 193 -10.77 -15.35 -0.95
C ASN A 193 -10.56 -14.06 -0.13
N GLY A 194 -11.38 -13.03 -0.38
CA GLY A 194 -11.35 -11.80 0.41
C GLY A 194 -11.62 -12.07 1.90
N ASN A 195 -11.09 -11.23 2.78
CA ASN A 195 -11.26 -11.35 4.24
C ASN A 195 -10.68 -12.62 4.90
N VAL A 196 -9.87 -13.41 4.18
CA VAL A 196 -9.03 -14.45 4.81
C VAL A 196 -7.69 -13.86 5.22
N THR A 197 -7.10 -14.38 6.30
CA THR A 197 -5.73 -14.01 6.69
C THR A 197 -4.71 -14.70 5.78
N PHE A 198 -3.52 -14.13 5.64
CA PHE A 198 -2.41 -14.73 4.92
C PHE A 198 -1.20 -14.96 5.83
N PRO A 199 -0.27 -15.88 5.49
CA PRO A 199 0.87 -16.17 6.34
C PRO A 199 1.85 -15.00 6.38
N LEU A 200 2.04 -14.44 7.57
CA LEU A 200 3.16 -13.58 7.93
C LEU A 200 4.23 -14.51 8.47
N LYS A 201 5.17 -14.93 7.63
CA LYS A 201 6.32 -15.75 8.06
C LYS A 201 7.34 -14.87 8.79
N ASP A 202 8.35 -15.48 9.39
CA ASP A 202 9.53 -14.85 10.01
C ASP A 202 10.41 -14.03 9.02
N CYS A 203 9.94 -13.85 7.78
CA CYS A 203 10.56 -13.03 6.75
C CYS A 203 9.70 -11.81 6.39
N SER A 204 8.90 -11.30 7.33
CA SER A 204 8.12 -10.07 7.13
C SER A 204 8.89 -8.89 7.70
N PHE A 205 9.05 -7.83 6.92
CA PHE A 205 9.83 -6.64 7.29
C PHE A 205 9.06 -5.37 6.94
N THR A 206 9.26 -4.31 7.73
CA THR A 206 8.96 -2.95 7.32
C THR A 206 10.22 -2.32 6.73
N PHE A 207 10.17 -2.03 5.44
CA PHE A 207 11.18 -1.29 4.71
C PHE A 207 10.86 0.20 4.81
N LYS A 208 11.81 0.99 5.29
CA LYS A 208 11.69 2.44 5.43
C LYS A 208 12.56 3.12 4.40
N PHE A 209 11.95 3.96 3.58
CA PHE A 209 12.59 4.67 2.49
C PHE A 209 12.49 6.17 2.74
N CYS A 210 13.50 6.93 2.32
CA CYS A 210 13.47 8.39 2.29
C CYS A 210 13.88 8.89 0.91
N LEU A 211 13.54 10.14 0.59
CA LEU A 211 13.99 10.76 -0.66
C LEU A 211 15.53 10.89 -0.67
N GLN A 212 16.15 10.61 -1.81
CA GLN A 212 17.57 10.88 -2.01
C GLN A 212 17.81 12.40 -1.99
N LYS A 213 18.77 12.84 -1.19
CA LYS A 213 19.24 14.23 -1.23
C LYS A 213 19.95 14.44 -2.57
N SER A 214 19.61 15.52 -3.27
CA SER A 214 20.19 15.90 -4.56
C SER A 214 21.72 15.93 -4.47
N GLY A 215 22.38 14.89 -4.98
CA GLY A 215 23.83 14.67 -4.85
C GLY A 215 24.32 13.31 -5.37
N SER A 216 23.43 12.33 -5.54
CA SER A 216 23.72 11.03 -6.18
C SER A 216 23.22 11.02 -7.63
N SER A 217 24.12 10.71 -8.58
CA SER A 217 23.79 10.55 -10.00
C SER A 217 22.92 9.31 -10.23
N LEU A 218 21.75 9.49 -10.83
CA LEU A 218 20.92 8.39 -11.33
C LEU A 218 21.57 7.78 -12.57
N THR A 219 21.91 6.48 -12.53
CA THR A 219 22.14 5.69 -13.75
C THR A 219 20.81 5.07 -14.16
N SER A 220 20.14 5.68 -15.13
CA SER A 220 18.94 5.09 -15.73
C SER A 220 19.34 3.97 -16.68
N ASN A 221 18.96 2.74 -16.37
CA ASN A 221 18.78 1.67 -17.34
C ASN A 221 17.45 0.97 -17.05
N ASP A 222 16.77 0.57 -18.12
CA ASP A 222 15.62 -0.35 -18.20
C ASP A 222 14.23 0.27 -18.40
N ASP A 223 14.00 0.74 -19.64
CA ASP A 223 12.67 0.96 -20.24
C ASP A 223 12.20 -0.25 -21.10
N ASP A 224 13.07 -1.26 -21.32
CA ASP A 224 12.83 -2.36 -22.27
C ASP A 224 11.83 -3.42 -21.76
N GLY A 225 11.68 -3.58 -20.45
CA GLY A 225 10.75 -4.55 -19.85
C GLY A 225 9.29 -4.14 -19.95
N TYR A 226 9.01 -2.83 -19.87
CA TYR A 226 7.65 -2.28 -19.87
C TYR A 226 6.97 -2.41 -21.23
N HIS A 227 7.72 -2.18 -22.31
CA HIS A 227 7.21 -2.30 -23.67
C HIS A 227 6.82 -3.75 -24.01
N LYS A 228 7.65 -4.72 -23.59
CA LYS A 228 7.40 -6.15 -23.79
C LYS A 228 6.15 -6.64 -23.05
N VAL A 229 5.89 -6.12 -21.85
CA VAL A 229 4.70 -6.48 -21.06
C VAL A 229 3.43 -5.87 -21.64
N ARG A 230 3.45 -4.59 -22.07
CA ARG A 230 2.29 -3.99 -22.76
C ARG A 230 1.93 -4.73 -24.03
N GLU A 231 2.95 -5.13 -24.79
CA GLU A 231 2.78 -5.93 -26.01
C GLU A 231 2.21 -7.33 -25.71
N ALA A 232 2.72 -8.01 -24.68
CA ALA A 232 2.20 -9.31 -24.26
C ALA A 232 0.72 -9.23 -23.81
N ILE A 233 0.36 -8.22 -23.00
CA ILE A 233 -1.03 -8.01 -22.55
C ILE A 233 -1.94 -7.64 -23.73
N ALA A 234 -1.49 -6.77 -24.63
CA ALA A 234 -2.27 -6.40 -25.82
C ALA A 234 -2.52 -7.61 -26.74
N ASN A 235 -1.53 -8.49 -26.88
CA ASN A 235 -1.65 -9.71 -27.66
C ASN A 235 -2.60 -10.73 -27.01
N GLU A 236 -2.54 -10.88 -25.68
CA GLU A 236 -3.44 -11.79 -24.95
C GLU A 236 -4.90 -11.30 -24.99
N VAL A 237 -5.14 -9.99 -24.80
CA VAL A 237 -6.49 -9.39 -24.93
C VAL A 237 -7.02 -9.55 -26.35
N SER A 238 -6.17 -9.33 -27.37
CA SER A 238 -6.57 -9.51 -28.78
C SER A 238 -6.91 -10.96 -29.09
N GLY A 239 -6.16 -11.93 -28.54
CA GLY A 239 -6.44 -13.36 -28.67
C GLY A 239 -7.78 -13.75 -28.07
N ILE A 240 -8.08 -13.27 -26.86
CA ILE A 240 -9.36 -13.52 -26.18
C ILE A 240 -10.53 -12.91 -26.97
N LEU A 241 -10.37 -11.68 -27.48
CA LEU A 241 -11.41 -11.03 -28.28
C LEU A 241 -11.65 -11.77 -29.61
N ALA A 242 -10.60 -12.29 -30.26
CA ALA A 242 -10.73 -13.08 -31.48
C ALA A 242 -11.44 -14.42 -31.25
N GLU A 243 -11.13 -15.12 -30.15
CA GLU A 243 -11.83 -16.36 -29.77
C GLU A 243 -13.32 -16.10 -29.46
N LEU A 244 -13.62 -15.01 -28.76
CA LEU A 244 -14.99 -14.61 -28.46
C LEU A 244 -15.76 -14.20 -29.74
N GLY A 245 -15.16 -13.45 -30.65
CA GLY A 245 -15.75 -13.08 -31.93
C GLY A 245 -16.09 -14.30 -32.79
N SER A 246 -15.17 -15.26 -32.89
CA SER A 246 -15.38 -16.53 -33.61
C SER A 246 -16.49 -17.39 -32.98
N LYS A 247 -16.56 -17.42 -31.65
CA LYS A 247 -17.52 -18.24 -30.90
C LYS A 247 -18.94 -17.66 -30.90
N PHE A 248 -19.08 -16.34 -31.04
CA PHE A 248 -20.37 -15.65 -30.96
C PHE A 248 -20.81 -14.99 -32.27
N GLY A 249 -20.06 -15.17 -33.37
CA GLY A 249 -20.42 -14.65 -34.69
C GLY A 249 -20.43 -13.12 -34.77
N LEU A 250 -19.66 -12.46 -33.92
CA LEU A 250 -19.50 -11.01 -33.87
C LEU A 250 -18.21 -10.66 -34.63
N ASN A 251 -18.32 -10.49 -35.95
CA ASN A 251 -17.29 -9.87 -36.77
C ASN A 251 -17.75 -8.48 -37.20
#